data_AF-A0A261ACX5-F1
#
_entry.id   AF-A0A261ACX5-F1
#
_cell.length_a   1.000
_cell.length_b   1.000
_cell.length_c   1.000
_cell.angle_alpha   90.00
_cell.angle_beta   90.00
_cell.angle_gamma   90.00
#
_symmetry.space_group_name_H-M   'P 1'
#
loop_
_entity.id
_entity.type
_entity.pdbx_description
1 polymer ?
#
loop_
_entity_poly.entity_id
_entity_poly.type
_entity_poly.pdbx_seq_one_letter_code
_entity_poly.pdbx_strand_id
1 'polypeptide(L)'
;MRFLSCPVTDLVLKIGSNEGNEKRFQIKEWVPEEKMVPYKEWLPDDHPYGVEYTIHVFHSENLVFTSKSWVTYLSDLFNVPLKALHLDCDLHGEEEIDSVMELISEENRIEVFEIKSEKSISDRLALSIINRQNATLDLKLSFKPCGGDTFQFDFLRHSPQFLSLKYSYWISLEQLIDIPSENVYLCRSNLSNSDFRRLVKMWREGWTPAWKCLMFESLDELDVDSYVQGLKSEHMISFEHHYRNAILRGAIIKSGYHLVRESDESIVTITQEKGRIGWFFIQKNDPTANFHTRIHTRSFEI
;
A
#
# COMPACT_ATOMS: atom_id res chain seq x y z
N MET A 1 -4.98 4.63 15.16
CA MET A 1 -4.96 3.23 15.66
C MET A 1 -6.29 2.58 15.38
N ARG A 2 -6.32 1.29 15.06
CA ARG A 2 -7.53 0.52 14.75
C ARG A 2 -7.51 -0.82 15.48
N PHE A 3 -8.64 -1.18 16.09
CA PHE A 3 -8.91 -2.48 16.71
C PHE A 3 -9.91 -3.23 15.83
N LEU A 4 -9.49 -4.37 15.27
CA LEU A 4 -10.31 -5.20 14.40
C LEU A 4 -10.93 -6.31 15.28
N SER A 5 -12.19 -6.16 15.68
CA SER A 5 -12.86 -7.13 16.57
C SER A 5 -13.80 -8.10 15.83
N CYS A 6 -14.10 -7.86 14.55
CA CYS A 6 -14.96 -8.71 13.72
C CYS A 6 -14.70 -8.45 12.22
N PRO A 7 -15.13 -9.34 11.29
CA PRO A 7 -14.97 -9.11 9.85
C PRO A 7 -15.71 -7.89 9.28
N VAL A 8 -16.54 -7.20 10.08
CA VAL A 8 -17.49 -6.18 9.59
C VAL A 8 -17.44 -4.88 10.40
N THR A 9 -16.70 -4.83 11.52
CA THR A 9 -16.69 -3.69 12.44
C THR A 9 -15.32 -3.35 12.96
N ASP A 10 -14.87 -2.12 12.65
CA ASP A 10 -13.58 -1.58 13.03
C ASP A 10 -13.75 -0.46 14.07
N LEU A 11 -13.01 -0.51 15.18
CA LEU A 11 -12.90 0.62 16.10
C LEU A 11 -11.63 1.41 15.77
N VAL A 12 -11.75 2.67 15.38
CA VAL A 12 -10.65 3.58 15.09
C VAL A 12 -10.47 4.59 16.20
N LEU A 13 -9.27 4.63 16.75
CA LEU A 13 -8.81 5.67 17.64
C LEU A 13 -7.96 6.68 16.86
N LYS A 14 -8.42 7.93 16.81
CA LYS A 14 -7.65 9.06 16.27
C LYS A 14 -7.18 9.94 17.41
N ILE A 15 -5.86 9.99 17.60
CA ILE A 15 -5.22 10.82 18.62
C ILE A 15 -4.71 12.08 17.93
N GLY A 16 -5.02 13.25 18.50
CA GLY A 16 -4.56 14.54 18.00
C GLY A 16 -4.13 15.48 19.13
N SER A 17 -3.34 16.49 18.78
CA SER A 17 -2.96 17.58 19.68
C SER A 17 -3.97 18.73 19.58
N ASN A 18 -4.16 19.47 20.68
CA ASN A 18 -5.03 20.64 20.71
C ASN A 18 -4.17 21.91 20.66
N GLU A 19 -4.42 22.84 19.73
CA GLU A 19 -3.69 24.13 19.64
C GLU A 19 -4.15 25.17 20.67
N GLY A 20 -5.02 24.80 21.60
CA GLY A 20 -5.56 25.68 22.64
C GLY A 20 -4.89 25.48 24.00
N ASN A 21 -4.77 26.57 24.77
CA ASN A 21 -4.23 26.65 26.15
C ASN A 21 -4.92 25.76 27.21
N GLU A 22 -5.83 24.84 26.83
CA GLU A 22 -6.49 23.93 27.76
C GLU A 22 -5.64 22.68 28.00
N LYS A 23 -4.96 22.69 29.15
CA LYS A 23 -3.98 21.69 29.60
C LYS A 23 -4.59 20.35 30.05
N ARG A 24 -5.51 19.74 29.30
CA ARG A 24 -6.04 18.41 29.69
C ARG A 24 -6.34 17.48 28.53
N PHE A 25 -6.16 16.19 28.83
CA PHE A 25 -6.73 15.07 28.10
C PHE A 25 -8.25 15.24 27.96
N GLN A 26 -8.77 15.18 26.73
CA GLN A 26 -10.19 15.38 26.44
C GLN A 26 -10.68 14.43 25.35
N ILE A 27 -11.78 13.75 25.64
CA ILE A 27 -12.63 13.11 24.65
C ILE A 27 -13.81 14.05 24.44
N LYS A 28 -14.01 14.55 23.21
CA LYS A 28 -15.12 15.49 22.93
C LYS A 28 -16.47 14.81 23.10
N GLU A 29 -16.61 13.57 22.62
CA GLU A 29 -17.83 12.77 22.71
C GLU A 29 -17.48 11.30 22.94
N TRP A 30 -18.19 10.66 23.88
CA TRP A 30 -18.03 9.22 24.18
C TRP A 30 -18.77 8.31 23.21
N VAL A 31 -19.66 8.87 22.40
CA VAL A 31 -20.34 8.13 21.33
C VAL A 31 -19.42 8.15 20.11
N PRO A 32 -18.92 6.99 19.64
CA PRO A 32 -18.10 6.95 18.44
C PRO A 32 -18.89 7.40 17.23
N GLU A 33 -18.22 8.13 16.34
CA GLU A 33 -18.77 8.47 15.03
C GLU A 33 -18.85 7.20 14.18
N GLU A 34 -20.05 6.87 13.69
CA GLU A 34 -20.27 5.73 12.80
C GLU A 34 -20.07 6.16 11.34
N LYS A 35 -19.21 5.43 10.61
CA LYS A 35 -18.93 5.66 9.19
C LYS A 35 -19.07 4.37 8.40
N MET A 36 -19.88 4.42 7.36
CA MET A 36 -19.82 3.43 6.28
C MET A 36 -18.56 3.68 5.46
N VAL A 37 -17.58 2.78 5.58
CA VAL A 37 -16.33 2.86 4.83
C VAL A 37 -16.32 1.81 3.71
N PRO A 38 -15.92 2.20 2.48
CA PRO A 38 -15.75 1.24 1.41
C PRO A 38 -14.58 0.30 1.72
N TYR A 39 -14.74 -0.99 1.44
CA TYR A 39 -13.64 -1.95 1.56
C TYR A 39 -12.55 -1.57 0.54
N LYS A 40 -11.32 -1.38 1.02
CA LYS A 40 -10.23 -0.80 0.21
C LYS A 40 -9.58 -1.83 -0.74
N GLU A 41 -9.79 -3.12 -0.50
CA GLU A 41 -9.22 -4.22 -1.29
C GLU A 41 -10.30 -4.77 -2.21
N TRP A 42 -10.27 -4.39 -3.49
CA TRP A 42 -11.27 -4.83 -4.45
C TRP A 42 -10.91 -6.21 -5.00
N LEU A 43 -11.19 -7.26 -4.23
CA LEU A 43 -11.49 -8.57 -4.83
C LEU A 43 -12.96 -8.57 -5.29
N PRO A 44 -13.31 -9.29 -6.37
CA PRO A 44 -14.68 -9.34 -6.90
C PRO A 44 -15.73 -9.82 -5.89
N ASP A 45 -15.31 -10.52 -4.83
CA ASP A 45 -16.17 -11.21 -3.88
C ASP A 45 -16.28 -10.53 -2.51
N ASP A 46 -15.60 -9.39 -2.28
CA ASP A 46 -15.64 -8.69 -0.99
C ASP A 46 -16.91 -7.84 -0.82
N HIS A 47 -17.45 -7.79 0.40
CA HIS A 47 -18.56 -6.91 0.72
C HIS A 47 -18.16 -5.45 0.48
N PRO A 48 -18.96 -4.64 -0.24
CA PRO A 48 -18.53 -3.33 -0.71
C PRO A 48 -18.35 -2.30 0.42
N TYR A 49 -18.89 -2.54 1.62
CA TYR A 49 -18.85 -1.62 2.76
C TYR A 49 -18.73 -2.37 4.09
N GLY A 50 -17.98 -1.76 5.03
CA GLY A 50 -17.94 -2.12 6.45
C GLY A 50 -18.32 -0.92 7.33
N VAL A 51 -18.71 -1.18 8.58
CA VAL A 51 -19.04 -0.12 9.55
C VAL A 51 -17.80 0.18 10.40
N GLU A 52 -17.37 1.44 10.39
CA GLU A 52 -16.23 1.95 11.16
C GLU A 52 -16.74 2.87 12.28
N TYR A 53 -16.32 2.59 13.53
CA TYR A 53 -16.60 3.42 14.69
C TYR A 53 -15.36 4.22 15.07
N THR A 54 -15.43 5.55 15.04
CA THR A 54 -14.27 6.42 15.31
C THR A 54 -14.44 7.21 16.61
N ILE A 55 -13.42 7.18 17.48
CA ILE A 55 -13.31 8.08 18.65
C ILE A 55 -12.10 9.00 18.48
N HIS A 56 -12.32 10.29 18.74
CA HIS A 56 -11.29 11.32 18.75
C HIS A 56 -10.84 11.64 20.16
N VAL A 57 -9.52 11.56 20.37
CA VAL A 57 -8.88 11.81 21.66
C VAL A 57 -7.88 12.96 21.52
N PHE A 58 -8.06 13.99 22.33
CA PHE A 58 -7.17 15.14 22.44
C PHE A 58 -6.31 15.00 23.69
N HIS A 59 -5.02 15.31 23.57
CA HIS A 59 -4.10 15.29 24.71
C HIS A 59 -3.22 16.52 24.74
N SER A 60 -2.82 16.91 25.95
CA SER A 60 -1.80 17.93 26.23
C SER A 60 -0.51 17.31 26.81
N GLU A 61 -0.50 16.00 27.03
CA GLU A 61 0.63 15.23 27.59
C GLU A 61 1.44 14.56 26.48
N ASN A 62 2.51 13.83 26.84
CA ASN A 62 3.34 13.11 25.88
C ASN A 62 2.48 12.13 25.03
N LEU A 63 2.57 12.26 23.70
CA LEU A 63 1.81 11.46 22.71
C LEU A 63 2.02 9.96 22.92
N VAL A 64 3.26 9.54 23.16
CA VAL A 64 3.65 8.13 23.32
C VAL A 64 3.00 7.54 24.56
N PHE A 65 3.12 8.24 25.70
CA PHE A 65 2.52 7.79 26.96
C PHE A 65 1.00 7.66 26.86
N THR A 66 0.36 8.67 26.26
CA THR A 66 -1.09 8.68 26.06
C THR A 66 -1.51 7.53 25.15
N SER A 67 -0.82 7.36 24.03
CA SER A 67 -1.09 6.30 23.05
C SER A 67 -0.96 4.92 23.69
N LYS A 68 0.12 4.66 24.44
CA LYS A 68 0.35 3.39 25.14
C LYS A 68 -0.79 3.08 26.11
N SER A 69 -1.14 4.05 26.96
CA SER A 69 -2.18 3.88 27.97
C SER A 69 -3.53 3.51 27.36
N TRP A 70 -3.90 4.16 26.24
CA TRP A 70 -5.13 3.85 25.51
C TRP A 70 -5.08 2.50 24.82
N VAL A 71 -3.96 2.17 24.19
CA VAL A 71 -3.78 0.86 23.57
C VAL A 71 -3.96 -0.25 24.59
N THR A 72 -3.32 -0.12 25.75
CA THR A 72 -3.45 -1.09 26.85
C THR A 72 -4.89 -1.14 27.36
N TYR A 73 -5.49 0.00 27.70
CA TYR A 73 -6.86 0.03 28.22
C TYR A 73 -7.89 -0.58 27.25
N LEU A 74 -7.84 -0.22 25.97
CA LEU A 74 -8.77 -0.73 24.97
C LEU A 74 -8.50 -2.21 24.66
N SER A 75 -7.23 -2.62 24.65
CA SER A 75 -6.89 -4.04 24.47
C SER A 75 -7.44 -4.88 25.61
N ASP A 76 -7.33 -4.40 26.85
CA ASP A 76 -7.86 -5.07 28.04
C ASP A 76 -9.39 -5.09 28.05
N LEU A 77 -10.03 -3.96 27.69
CA LEU A 77 -11.48 -3.83 27.69
C LEU A 77 -12.16 -4.74 26.66
N PHE A 78 -11.60 -4.80 25.44
CA PHE A 78 -12.17 -5.58 24.33
C PHE A 78 -11.56 -6.96 24.17
N ASN A 79 -10.47 -7.27 24.90
CA ASN A 79 -9.68 -8.49 24.74
C ASN A 79 -9.20 -8.68 23.29
N VAL A 80 -8.80 -7.59 22.64
CA VAL A 80 -8.32 -7.55 21.25
C VAL A 80 -7.02 -6.75 21.19
N PRO A 81 -5.92 -7.31 20.66
CA PRO A 81 -4.68 -6.57 20.53
C PRO A 81 -4.78 -5.44 19.49
N LEU A 82 -3.90 -4.45 19.59
CA LEU A 82 -3.71 -3.48 18.52
C LEU A 82 -3.23 -4.20 17.26
N LYS A 83 -4.05 -4.18 16.19
CA LYS A 83 -3.75 -4.81 14.90
C LYS A 83 -3.35 -3.82 13.83
N ALA A 84 -3.80 -2.57 13.94
CA ALA A 84 -3.64 -1.61 12.86
C ALA A 84 -3.27 -0.22 13.38
N LEU A 85 -2.31 0.41 12.73
CA LEU A 85 -1.81 1.72 13.09
C LEU A 85 -1.76 2.62 11.87
N HIS A 86 -2.30 3.83 12.04
CA HIS A 86 -2.32 4.87 11.03
C HIS A 86 -1.72 6.13 11.65
N LEU A 87 -0.67 6.66 11.03
CA LEU A 87 0.03 7.87 11.47
C LEU A 87 -0.06 8.96 10.40
N ASP A 88 -0.27 10.20 10.85
CA ASP A 88 -0.25 11.39 10.00
C ASP A 88 0.89 12.29 10.50
N CYS A 89 1.99 12.34 9.74
CA CYS A 89 3.17 13.11 10.11
C CYS A 89 2.91 14.60 10.07
N ASP A 90 1.90 15.08 9.33
CA ASP A 90 1.63 16.51 9.24
C ASP A 90 1.01 17.07 10.54
N LEU A 91 0.52 16.19 11.43
CA LEU A 91 -0.11 16.54 12.70
C LEU A 91 0.84 16.51 13.90
N HIS A 92 2.04 15.96 13.73
CA HIS A 92 2.98 15.66 14.83
C HIS A 92 4.42 16.02 14.47
N GLY A 93 5.25 16.28 15.48
CA GLY A 93 6.68 16.50 15.27
C GLY A 93 7.41 15.21 14.90
N GLU A 94 8.52 15.30 14.14
CA GLU A 94 9.29 14.12 13.75
C GLU A 94 9.79 13.30 14.95
N GLU A 95 10.19 13.96 16.04
CA GLU A 95 10.64 13.30 17.28
C GLU A 95 9.50 12.52 17.97
N GLU A 96 8.27 13.02 17.89
CA GLU A 96 7.10 12.34 18.43
C GLU A 96 6.78 11.09 17.62
N ILE A 97 6.80 11.20 16.28
CA ILE A 97 6.61 10.05 15.40
C ILE A 97 7.71 9.01 15.62
N ASP A 98 8.98 9.44 15.75
CA ASP A 98 10.10 8.53 16.00
C ASP A 98 9.92 7.76 17.31
N SER A 99 9.48 8.45 18.36
CA SER A 99 9.22 7.86 19.68
C SER A 99 8.03 6.90 19.65
N VAL A 100 6.99 7.21 18.86
CA VAL A 100 5.88 6.29 18.61
C VAL A 100 6.40 5.04 17.88
N MET A 101 7.21 5.20 16.83
CA MET A 101 7.81 4.08 16.09
C MET A 101 8.70 3.20 16.96
N GLU A 102 9.44 3.78 17.91
CA GLU A 102 10.22 3.03 18.90
C GLU A 102 9.30 2.12 19.74
N LEU A 103 8.21 2.68 20.28
CA LEU A 103 7.24 1.94 21.09
C LEU A 103 6.59 0.79 20.31
N ILE A 104 6.21 1.03 19.05
CA ILE A 104 5.54 0.01 18.22
C ILE A 104 6.51 -1.10 17.82
N SER A 105 7.79 -0.78 17.67
CA SER A 105 8.80 -1.75 17.27
C SER A 105 9.01 -2.86 18.30
N GLU A 106 8.65 -2.61 19.57
CA GLU A 106 8.62 -3.58 20.67
C GLU A 106 7.39 -4.51 20.60
N GLU A 107 6.32 -4.08 19.93
CA GLU A 107 5.02 -4.73 19.89
C GLU A 107 4.82 -5.48 18.55
N ASN A 108 5.24 -6.74 18.50
CA ASN A 108 5.31 -7.59 17.28
C ASN A 108 3.95 -7.96 16.64
N ARG A 109 2.85 -7.26 16.93
CA ARG A 109 1.47 -7.67 16.56
C ARG A 109 0.78 -6.79 15.53
N ILE A 110 1.46 -5.78 14.99
CA ILE A 110 0.85 -4.90 13.99
C ILE A 110 0.69 -5.65 12.66
N GLU A 111 -0.54 -5.86 12.23
CA GLU A 111 -0.88 -6.45 10.93
C GLU A 111 -0.87 -5.36 9.85
N VAL A 112 -1.44 -4.19 10.14
CA VAL A 112 -1.58 -3.07 9.19
C VAL A 112 -0.87 -1.82 9.68
N PHE A 113 0.00 -1.23 8.86
CA PHE A 113 0.64 0.04 9.15
C PHE A 113 0.51 1.00 7.97
N GLU A 114 -0.13 2.15 8.21
CA GLU A 114 -0.21 3.25 7.25
C GLU A 114 0.42 4.50 7.86
N ILE A 115 1.25 5.17 7.08
CA ILE A 115 1.80 6.47 7.45
C ILE A 115 1.69 7.41 6.27
N LYS A 116 1.26 8.64 6.52
CA LYS A 116 1.11 9.67 5.49
C LYS A 116 1.71 11.00 5.90
N SER A 117 2.21 11.72 4.91
CA SER A 117 2.70 13.08 5.00
C SER A 117 2.54 13.72 3.62
N GLU A 118 1.86 14.85 3.55
CA GLU A 118 1.83 15.67 2.34
C GLU A 118 3.12 16.50 2.20
N LYS A 119 3.82 16.75 3.31
CA LYS A 119 5.17 17.35 3.32
C LYS A 119 6.26 16.30 3.18
N SER A 120 7.44 16.72 2.73
CA SER A 120 8.63 15.88 2.84
C SER A 120 9.02 15.67 4.29
N ILE A 121 9.51 14.47 4.61
CA ILE A 121 10.05 14.12 5.93
C ILE A 121 11.56 13.91 5.86
N SER A 122 12.27 14.10 6.97
CA SER A 122 13.71 13.86 7.00
C SER A 122 14.04 12.41 6.67
N ASP A 123 15.20 12.20 6.03
CA ASP A 123 15.68 10.86 5.69
C ASP A 123 15.90 10.00 6.94
N ARG A 124 16.28 10.64 8.05
CA ARG A 124 16.40 10.00 9.37
C ARG A 124 15.06 9.41 9.81
N LEU A 125 13.97 10.19 9.72
CA LEU A 125 12.65 9.70 10.09
C LEU A 125 12.15 8.63 9.12
N ALA A 126 12.34 8.82 7.81
CA ALA A 126 11.99 7.82 6.79
C ALA A 126 12.67 6.47 7.05
N LEU A 127 13.98 6.47 7.32
CA LEU A 127 14.74 5.27 7.68
C LEU A 127 14.24 4.65 8.99
N SER A 128 13.98 5.47 10.01
CA SER A 128 13.43 4.98 11.27
C SER A 128 12.11 4.24 11.05
N ILE A 129 11.19 4.83 10.28
CA ILE A 129 9.90 4.22 9.94
C ILE A 129 10.10 2.88 9.22
N ILE A 130 10.90 2.88 8.15
CA ILE A 130 11.16 1.69 7.34
C ILE A 130 11.79 0.55 8.15
N ASN A 131 12.71 0.90 9.05
CA ASN A 131 13.47 -0.08 9.85
C ASN A 131 12.72 -0.53 11.11
N ARG A 132 11.73 0.21 11.59
CA ARG A 132 10.99 -0.10 12.83
C ARG A 132 9.59 -0.63 12.61
N GLN A 133 9.00 -0.47 11.42
CA GLN A 133 7.69 -1.02 11.12
C GLN A 133 7.69 -2.56 11.22
N ASN A 134 6.61 -3.11 11.77
CA ASN A 134 6.43 -4.55 12.00
C ASN A 134 5.19 -5.11 11.25
N ALA A 135 4.73 -4.43 10.19
CA ALA A 135 3.51 -4.82 9.49
C ALA A 135 3.68 -6.16 8.77
N THR A 136 2.73 -7.07 9.00
CA THR A 136 2.73 -8.40 8.37
C THR A 136 1.71 -8.54 7.24
N LEU A 137 0.62 -7.78 7.28
CA LEU A 137 -0.45 -7.84 6.27
C LEU A 137 -0.31 -6.69 5.28
N ASP A 138 -0.49 -5.44 5.71
CA ASP A 138 -0.51 -4.26 4.83
C ASP A 138 0.42 -3.16 5.34
N LEU A 139 1.33 -2.72 4.47
CA LEU A 139 2.23 -1.60 4.70
C LEU A 139 2.00 -0.53 3.65
N LYS A 140 1.53 0.63 4.10
CA LYS A 140 1.30 1.78 3.24
C LYS A 140 2.14 2.99 3.66
N LEU A 141 3.14 3.33 2.86
CA LEU A 141 4.01 4.46 3.08
C LEU A 141 3.66 5.59 2.11
N SER A 142 3.15 6.70 2.64
CA SER A 142 2.66 7.84 1.88
C SER A 142 3.40 9.13 2.25
N PHE A 143 4.73 9.13 2.19
CA PHE A 143 5.58 10.29 2.44
C PHE A 143 6.68 10.44 1.38
N LYS A 144 7.28 11.62 1.31
CA LYS A 144 8.43 11.93 0.44
C LYS A 144 9.70 12.13 1.30
N PRO A 145 10.76 11.32 1.17
CA PRO A 145 12.04 11.62 1.81
C PRO A 145 12.63 12.94 1.31
N CYS A 146 13.24 13.72 2.21
CA CYS A 146 13.90 14.98 1.90
C CYS A 146 15.07 14.81 0.91
N GLY A 147 15.84 13.73 1.02
CA GLY A 147 16.92 13.38 0.12
C GLY A 147 16.46 13.11 -1.32
N GLY A 148 15.16 12.88 -1.53
CA GLY A 148 14.64 12.61 -2.87
C GLY A 148 15.33 11.40 -3.48
N ASP A 149 15.89 11.57 -4.68
CA ASP A 149 16.51 10.48 -5.46
C ASP A 149 17.81 9.93 -4.83
N THR A 150 18.39 10.63 -3.85
CA THR A 150 19.57 10.14 -3.12
C THR A 150 19.21 9.30 -1.89
N PHE A 151 17.93 9.18 -1.56
CA PHE A 151 17.47 8.34 -0.47
C PHE A 151 17.75 6.87 -0.78
N GLN A 152 18.41 6.19 0.15
CA GLN A 152 18.78 4.78 0.03
C GLN A 152 18.41 4.05 1.31
N PHE A 153 17.94 2.81 1.18
CA PHE A 153 17.69 1.91 2.29
C PHE A 153 18.03 0.48 1.84
N ASP A 154 18.46 -0.35 2.79
CA ASP A 154 18.96 -1.69 2.47
C ASP A 154 17.81 -2.70 2.30
N PHE A 155 16.91 -2.78 3.28
CA PHE A 155 15.78 -3.71 3.26
C PHE A 155 14.64 -3.23 4.15
N LEU A 156 13.43 -3.71 3.87
CA LEU A 156 12.30 -3.61 4.80
C LEU A 156 12.49 -4.64 5.91
N ARG A 157 12.40 -4.24 7.18
CA ARG A 157 12.56 -5.14 8.34
C ARG A 157 11.64 -6.37 8.27
N HIS A 158 10.41 -6.14 7.84
CA HIS A 158 9.41 -7.17 7.59
C HIS A 158 8.82 -7.05 6.19
N SER A 159 8.30 -8.17 5.72
CA SER A 159 7.76 -8.36 4.38
C SER A 159 6.25 -8.51 4.46
N PRO A 160 5.48 -7.41 4.36
CA PRO A 160 4.04 -7.46 4.42
C PRO A 160 3.49 -8.18 3.17
N GLN A 161 2.29 -8.75 3.27
CA GLN A 161 1.63 -9.34 2.11
C GLN A 161 1.30 -8.27 1.04
N PHE A 162 0.94 -7.06 1.48
CA PHE A 162 0.63 -5.90 0.67
C PHE A 162 1.60 -4.76 0.98
N LEU A 163 2.26 -4.24 -0.05
CA LEU A 163 3.18 -3.12 0.03
C LEU A 163 2.69 -2.00 -0.89
N SER A 164 2.39 -0.83 -0.34
CA SER A 164 1.97 0.35 -1.10
C SER A 164 2.84 1.56 -0.80
N LEU A 165 3.55 2.07 -1.81
CA LEU A 165 4.40 3.24 -1.73
C LEU A 165 3.81 4.37 -2.59
N LYS A 166 3.38 5.50 -1.99
CA LYS A 166 2.81 6.66 -2.73
C LYS A 166 3.87 7.40 -3.56
N TYR A 167 5.11 7.39 -3.07
CA TYR A 167 6.29 7.98 -3.70
C TYR A 167 7.38 6.92 -3.70
N SER A 168 7.64 6.30 -4.84
CA SER A 168 8.56 5.16 -4.96
C SER A 168 9.69 5.39 -5.95
N TYR A 169 10.02 6.64 -6.26
CA TYR A 169 11.13 7.01 -7.15
C TYR A 169 12.51 6.54 -6.63
N TRP A 170 12.63 6.30 -5.32
CA TRP A 170 13.82 5.77 -4.65
C TRP A 170 13.92 4.23 -4.67
N ILE A 171 12.96 3.52 -5.28
CA ILE A 171 13.04 2.07 -5.50
C ILE A 171 13.71 1.80 -6.85
N SER A 172 14.85 1.11 -6.83
CA SER A 172 15.47 0.62 -8.07
C SER A 172 14.79 -0.65 -8.60
N LEU A 173 15.05 -0.98 -9.86
CA LEU A 173 14.58 -2.25 -10.44
C LEU A 173 15.19 -3.45 -9.70
N GLU A 174 16.46 -3.37 -9.32
CA GLU A 174 17.17 -4.41 -8.57
C GLU A 174 16.51 -4.64 -7.21
N GLN A 175 16.14 -3.59 -6.47
CA GLN A 175 15.39 -3.73 -5.23
C GLN A 175 14.02 -4.35 -5.46
N LEU A 176 13.29 -3.92 -6.50
CA LEU A 176 11.97 -4.45 -6.84
C LEU A 176 11.98 -5.96 -7.14
N ILE A 177 13.02 -6.46 -7.80
CA ILE A 177 13.18 -7.89 -8.11
C ILE A 177 13.19 -8.73 -6.82
N ASP A 178 13.79 -8.20 -5.76
CA ASP A 178 13.99 -8.89 -4.48
C ASP A 178 12.88 -8.61 -3.46
N ILE A 179 11.86 -7.80 -3.79
CA ILE A 179 10.75 -7.53 -2.86
C ILE A 179 9.96 -8.83 -2.58
N PRO A 180 9.88 -9.26 -1.32
CA PRO A 180 9.22 -10.52 -0.93
C PRO A 180 7.70 -10.42 -0.73
N SER A 181 7.12 -9.22 -0.81
CA SER A 181 5.67 -8.99 -0.67
C SER A 181 4.88 -9.61 -1.81
N GLU A 182 3.66 -10.09 -1.57
CA GLU A 182 2.85 -10.71 -2.63
C GLU A 182 2.25 -9.67 -3.60
N ASN A 183 1.90 -8.49 -3.08
CA ASN A 183 1.27 -7.42 -3.84
C ASN A 183 2.02 -6.13 -3.61
N VAL A 184 2.52 -5.53 -4.69
CA VAL A 184 3.38 -4.35 -4.65
C VAL A 184 2.77 -3.24 -5.49
N TYR A 185 2.54 -2.08 -4.88
CA TYR A 185 1.99 -0.89 -5.53
C TYR A 185 2.96 0.27 -5.41
N LEU A 186 3.53 0.71 -6.54
CA LEU A 186 4.58 1.72 -6.62
C LEU A 186 4.08 2.98 -7.34
N CYS A 187 3.60 3.96 -6.61
CA CYS A 187 3.17 5.22 -7.21
C CYS A 187 4.34 6.20 -7.36
N ARG A 188 4.32 6.99 -8.44
CA ARG A 188 5.37 7.97 -8.78
C ARG A 188 6.77 7.35 -8.75
N SER A 189 6.93 6.25 -9.48
CA SER A 189 8.17 5.49 -9.59
C SER A 189 9.08 6.05 -10.69
N ASN A 190 10.37 5.76 -10.58
CA ASN A 190 11.36 6.02 -11.64
C ASN A 190 11.44 4.85 -12.65
N LEU A 191 10.52 3.89 -12.57
CA LEU A 191 10.49 2.74 -13.48
C LEU A 191 10.04 3.18 -14.87
N SER A 192 10.77 2.71 -15.87
CA SER A 192 10.63 3.07 -17.27
C SER A 192 10.10 1.90 -18.11
N ASN A 193 9.75 2.19 -19.38
CA ASN A 193 9.45 1.15 -20.36
C ASN A 193 10.58 0.12 -20.52
N SER A 194 11.85 0.56 -20.43
CA SER A 194 13.00 -0.34 -20.49
C SER A 194 13.07 -1.30 -19.31
N ASP A 195 12.76 -0.83 -18.11
CA ASP A 195 12.74 -1.67 -16.90
C ASP A 195 11.67 -2.73 -17.01
N PHE A 196 10.48 -2.36 -17.52
CA PHE A 196 9.40 -3.32 -17.70
C PHE A 196 9.70 -4.34 -18.80
N ARG A 197 10.25 -3.91 -19.92
CA ARG A 197 10.73 -4.84 -20.97
C ARG A 197 11.75 -5.82 -20.40
N ARG A 198 12.64 -5.36 -19.50
CA ARG A 198 13.60 -6.21 -18.79
C ARG A 198 12.88 -7.21 -17.87
N LEU A 199 11.87 -6.80 -17.10
CA LEU A 199 11.06 -7.71 -16.28
C LEU A 199 10.37 -8.80 -17.11
N VAL A 200 9.72 -8.43 -18.21
CA VAL A 200 9.07 -9.39 -19.12
C VAL A 200 10.11 -10.38 -19.67
N LYS A 201 11.27 -9.88 -20.11
CA LYS A 201 12.36 -10.72 -20.61
C LYS A 201 12.87 -11.69 -19.56
N MET A 202 13.19 -11.21 -18.36
CA MET A 202 13.65 -12.03 -17.24
C MET A 202 12.62 -13.12 -16.92
N TRP A 203 11.34 -12.75 -16.82
CA TRP A 203 10.27 -13.71 -16.57
C TRP A 203 10.24 -14.78 -17.67
N ARG A 204 10.33 -14.43 -18.94
CA ARG A 204 10.38 -15.41 -20.03
C ARG A 204 11.58 -16.34 -19.95
N GLU A 205 12.71 -15.85 -19.45
CA GLU A 205 13.94 -16.62 -19.23
C GLU A 205 13.88 -17.54 -17.99
N GLY A 206 12.74 -17.58 -17.29
CA GLY A 206 12.47 -18.49 -16.18
C GLY A 206 12.54 -17.84 -14.79
N TRP A 207 12.86 -16.55 -14.70
CA TRP A 207 12.80 -15.85 -13.41
C TRP A 207 11.36 -15.71 -12.92
N THR A 208 11.12 -15.97 -11.64
CA THR A 208 9.80 -15.82 -11.02
C THR A 208 9.96 -15.00 -9.75
N PRO A 209 9.35 -13.80 -9.65
CA PRO A 209 9.39 -12.98 -8.44
C PRO A 209 8.58 -13.61 -7.31
N ALA A 210 8.85 -13.16 -6.08
CA ALA A 210 8.02 -13.48 -4.92
C ALA A 210 6.64 -12.80 -4.98
N TRP A 211 6.58 -11.59 -5.54
CA TRP A 211 5.32 -10.89 -5.78
C TRP A 211 4.51 -11.57 -6.88
N LYS A 212 3.19 -11.58 -6.72
CA LYS A 212 2.20 -12.07 -7.68
C LYS A 212 1.58 -10.92 -8.48
N CYS A 213 1.56 -9.73 -7.88
CA CYS A 213 0.96 -8.54 -8.46
C CYS A 213 1.88 -7.34 -8.26
N LEU A 214 2.26 -6.70 -9.35
CA LEU A 214 2.95 -5.42 -9.35
C LEU A 214 2.08 -4.38 -10.08
N MET A 215 1.84 -3.25 -9.44
CA MET A 215 1.36 -2.02 -10.05
C MET A 215 2.46 -0.97 -9.93
N PHE A 216 2.64 -0.18 -10.98
CA PHE A 216 3.50 0.99 -10.90
C PHE A 216 2.91 2.17 -11.68
N GLU A 217 3.17 3.37 -11.21
CA GLU A 217 2.93 4.63 -11.93
C GLU A 217 4.29 5.15 -12.39
N SER A 218 4.50 5.22 -13.70
CA SER A 218 5.69 5.81 -14.31
C SER A 218 5.55 7.32 -14.43
N LEU A 219 6.69 8.01 -14.43
CA LEU A 219 6.76 9.43 -14.77
C LEU A 219 6.49 9.68 -16.26
N ASP A 220 6.90 8.73 -17.10
CA ASP A 220 6.75 8.78 -18.55
C ASP A 220 5.52 8.00 -19.02
N GLU A 221 5.14 8.23 -20.27
CA GLU A 221 4.09 7.44 -20.92
C GLU A 221 4.57 6.02 -21.17
N LEU A 222 3.73 5.05 -20.84
CA LEU A 222 3.95 3.64 -21.03
C LEU A 222 3.51 3.22 -22.43
N ASP A 223 4.29 2.31 -23.00
CA ASP A 223 4.02 1.66 -24.26
C ASP A 223 4.06 0.15 -24.04
N VAL A 224 2.89 -0.43 -23.72
CA VAL A 224 2.74 -1.85 -23.47
C VAL A 224 3.11 -2.72 -24.68
N ASP A 225 2.91 -2.20 -25.89
CA ASP A 225 3.23 -2.90 -27.14
C ASP A 225 4.75 -3.04 -27.28
N SER A 226 5.51 -2.06 -26.79
CA SER A 226 6.97 -2.11 -26.76
C SER A 226 7.53 -3.28 -25.95
N TYR A 227 6.78 -3.81 -24.97
CA TYR A 227 7.24 -4.89 -24.08
C TYR A 227 7.21 -6.25 -24.76
N VAL A 228 6.37 -6.38 -25.78
CA VAL A 228 6.08 -7.64 -26.48
C VAL A 228 6.67 -7.66 -27.90
N GLN A 229 7.40 -6.62 -28.29
CA GLN A 229 8.08 -6.57 -29.59
C GLN A 229 9.03 -7.77 -29.75
N GLY A 230 8.84 -8.52 -30.83
CA GLY A 230 9.60 -9.73 -31.14
C GLY A 230 9.06 -11.01 -30.51
N LEU A 231 7.93 -10.96 -29.80
CA LEU A 231 7.20 -12.16 -29.37
C LEU A 231 6.43 -12.78 -30.54
N LYS A 232 6.37 -14.11 -30.56
CA LYS A 232 5.49 -14.83 -31.49
C LYS A 232 4.04 -14.68 -31.05
N SER A 233 3.14 -14.47 -32.00
CA SER A 233 1.71 -14.28 -31.74
C SER A 233 1.04 -15.48 -31.04
N GLU A 234 1.57 -16.69 -31.22
CA GLU A 234 1.07 -17.91 -30.56
C GLU A 234 1.21 -17.91 -29.03
N HIS A 235 2.09 -17.06 -28.47
CA HIS A 235 2.33 -16.96 -27.04
C HIS A 235 1.71 -15.71 -26.41
N MET A 236 0.83 -15.02 -27.15
CA MET A 236 0.29 -13.72 -26.74
C MET A 236 -1.18 -13.55 -27.12
N ILE A 237 -1.99 -13.08 -26.18
CA ILE A 237 -3.38 -12.70 -26.40
C ILE A 237 -3.55 -11.24 -25.98
N SER A 238 -3.87 -10.36 -26.93
CA SER A 238 -4.18 -8.95 -26.66
C SER A 238 -5.62 -8.79 -26.18
N PHE A 239 -5.87 -7.83 -25.29
CA PHE A 239 -7.22 -7.50 -24.83
C PHE A 239 -7.36 -6.02 -24.45
N GLU A 240 -8.62 -5.59 -24.35
CA GLU A 240 -9.02 -4.29 -23.82
C GLU A 240 -10.24 -4.47 -22.89
N HIS A 241 -10.18 -3.89 -21.69
CA HIS A 241 -11.24 -3.90 -20.70
C HIS A 241 -11.65 -2.46 -20.35
N HIS A 242 -12.95 -2.20 -20.35
CA HIS A 242 -13.52 -0.92 -19.93
C HIS A 242 -14.09 -1.01 -18.52
N TYR A 243 -13.53 -0.22 -17.61
CA TYR A 243 -13.99 -0.10 -16.24
C TYR A 243 -14.70 1.22 -16.03
N ARG A 244 -15.85 1.19 -15.35
CA ARG A 244 -16.59 2.39 -14.96
C ARG A 244 -16.83 2.37 -13.46
N ASN A 245 -16.32 3.39 -12.76
CA ASN A 245 -16.55 3.56 -11.34
C ASN A 245 -17.52 4.73 -11.12
N ALA A 246 -18.70 4.42 -10.58
CA ALA A 246 -19.74 5.41 -10.31
C ALA A 246 -19.40 6.34 -9.14
N ILE A 247 -18.57 5.89 -8.18
CA ILE A 247 -18.23 6.61 -6.95
C ILE A 247 -17.16 7.68 -7.23
N LEU A 248 -16.07 7.30 -7.90
CA LEU A 248 -14.98 8.22 -8.28
C LEU A 248 -15.29 9.01 -9.56
N ARG A 249 -16.49 8.82 -10.15
CA ARG A 249 -16.95 9.44 -11.40
C ARG A 249 -15.93 9.35 -12.54
N GLY A 250 -15.33 8.18 -12.73
CA GLY A 250 -14.30 7.96 -13.73
C GLY A 250 -14.50 6.68 -14.53
N ALA A 251 -14.13 6.73 -15.82
CA ALA A 251 -13.95 5.56 -16.66
C ALA A 251 -12.44 5.32 -16.88
N ILE A 252 -12.04 4.06 -16.88
CA ILE A 252 -10.68 3.61 -17.16
C ILE A 252 -10.75 2.58 -18.28
N ILE A 253 -9.84 2.71 -19.23
CA ILE A 253 -9.58 1.69 -20.23
C ILE A 253 -8.25 1.06 -19.84
N LYS A 254 -8.28 -0.27 -19.67
CA LYS A 254 -7.11 -1.08 -19.41
C LYS A 254 -6.87 -1.97 -20.62
N SER A 255 -5.71 -1.84 -21.23
CA SER A 255 -5.30 -2.63 -22.39
C SER A 255 -3.98 -3.34 -22.12
N GLY A 256 -3.74 -4.44 -22.81
CA GLY A 256 -2.49 -5.17 -22.68
C GLY A 256 -2.57 -6.60 -23.20
N TYR A 257 -1.74 -7.45 -22.62
CA TYR A 257 -1.46 -8.78 -23.13
C TYR A 257 -1.44 -9.83 -22.03
N HIS A 258 -1.96 -11.01 -22.33
CA HIS A 258 -1.63 -12.24 -21.64
C HIS A 258 -0.47 -12.91 -22.37
N LEU A 259 0.61 -13.20 -21.67
CA LEU A 259 1.79 -13.87 -22.20
C LEU A 259 1.92 -15.24 -21.55
N VAL A 260 2.21 -16.26 -22.36
CA VAL A 260 2.45 -17.63 -21.89
C VAL A 260 3.94 -17.92 -21.94
N ARG A 261 4.49 -18.49 -20.86
CA ARG A 261 5.89 -18.94 -20.82
C ARG A 261 6.00 -20.34 -21.39
N GLU A 262 6.89 -20.52 -22.35
CA GLU A 262 7.08 -21.79 -23.07
C GLU A 262 7.55 -22.94 -22.16
N SER A 263 8.28 -22.64 -21.09
CA SER A 263 8.93 -23.66 -20.26
C SER A 263 8.00 -24.35 -19.26
N ASP A 264 7.01 -23.64 -18.74
CA ASP A 264 6.17 -24.09 -17.62
C ASP A 264 4.68 -23.71 -17.77
N GLU A 265 4.31 -23.15 -18.93
CA GLU A 265 2.96 -22.68 -19.25
C GLU A 265 2.42 -21.64 -18.25
N SER A 266 3.27 -21.04 -17.43
CA SER A 266 2.88 -19.94 -16.56
C SER A 266 2.44 -18.75 -17.38
N ILE A 267 1.48 -18.00 -16.84
CA ILE A 267 0.86 -16.88 -17.53
C ILE A 267 1.18 -15.60 -16.77
N VAL A 268 1.62 -14.57 -17.50
CA VAL A 268 1.63 -13.20 -17.00
C VAL A 268 0.65 -12.34 -17.78
N THR A 269 -0.12 -11.54 -17.05
CA THR A 269 -0.92 -10.46 -17.62
C THR A 269 -0.19 -9.15 -17.42
N ILE A 270 0.18 -8.49 -18.52
CA ILE A 270 0.76 -7.15 -18.51
C ILE A 270 -0.25 -6.15 -19.07
N THR A 271 -0.43 -5.02 -18.39
CA THR A 271 -1.41 -4.02 -18.85
C THR A 271 -0.93 -2.61 -18.60
N GLN A 272 -1.49 -1.68 -19.37
CA GLN A 272 -1.42 -0.26 -19.09
C GLN A 272 -2.81 0.34 -18.91
N GLU A 273 -2.88 1.41 -18.13
CA GLU A 273 -4.07 2.27 -18.03
C GLU A 273 -3.65 3.72 -17.81
N LYS A 274 -4.46 4.66 -18.32
CA LYS A 274 -4.21 6.12 -18.23
C LYS A 274 -2.83 6.56 -18.74
N GLY A 275 -2.24 5.79 -19.64
CA GLY A 275 -0.92 6.04 -20.24
C GLY A 275 0.27 5.95 -19.27
N ARG A 276 0.07 5.91 -17.94
CA ARG A 276 1.18 5.96 -16.97
C ARG A 276 1.16 4.86 -15.93
N ILE A 277 0.04 4.15 -15.80
CA ILE A 277 -0.07 3.05 -14.83
C ILE A 277 0.16 1.74 -15.56
N GLY A 278 1.17 1.00 -15.13
CA GLY A 278 1.48 -0.33 -15.62
C GLY A 278 1.16 -1.39 -14.58
N TRP A 279 0.81 -2.58 -15.04
CA TRP A 279 0.59 -3.74 -14.19
C TRP A 279 1.31 -4.97 -14.73
N PHE A 280 1.76 -5.82 -13.81
CA PHE A 280 2.34 -7.13 -14.07
C PHE A 280 1.71 -8.13 -13.09
N PHE A 281 0.88 -9.04 -13.59
CA PHE A 281 0.18 -10.04 -12.79
C PHE A 281 0.62 -11.44 -13.16
N ILE A 282 1.13 -12.20 -12.20
CA ILE A 282 1.38 -13.62 -12.35
C ILE A 282 0.07 -14.36 -12.09
N GLN A 283 -0.47 -15.00 -13.13
CA GLN A 283 -1.71 -15.76 -13.05
C GLN A 283 -1.40 -17.19 -12.62
N LYS A 284 -2.38 -17.83 -11.99
CA LYS A 284 -2.31 -19.27 -11.74
C LYS A 284 -2.44 -20.01 -13.08
N ASN A 285 -1.60 -21.02 -13.28
CA ASN A 285 -1.74 -21.95 -14.41
C ASN A 285 -2.85 -22.97 -14.08
N ASP A 286 -4.10 -22.50 -14.07
CA ASP A 286 -5.29 -23.30 -13.84
C ASP A 286 -6.22 -23.13 -15.07
N PRO A 287 -6.55 -24.22 -15.80
CA PRO A 287 -7.40 -24.18 -16.99
C PRO A 287 -8.81 -23.61 -16.74
N THR A 288 -9.24 -23.56 -15.49
CA THR A 288 -10.56 -23.04 -15.08
C THR A 288 -10.48 -21.64 -14.48
N ALA A 289 -9.29 -21.09 -14.28
CA ALA A 289 -9.14 -19.75 -13.74
C ALA A 289 -9.53 -18.70 -14.78
N ASN A 290 -10.40 -17.78 -14.36
CA ASN A 290 -10.64 -16.55 -15.11
C ASN A 290 -9.35 -15.71 -15.13
N PHE A 291 -9.11 -14.95 -16.21
CA PHE A 291 -8.06 -13.95 -16.20
C PHE A 291 -8.41 -12.85 -15.20
N HIS A 292 -7.57 -12.66 -14.19
CA HIS A 292 -7.78 -11.63 -13.19
C HIS A 292 -7.02 -10.37 -13.58
N THR A 293 -7.70 -9.23 -13.50
CA THR A 293 -7.05 -7.93 -13.49
C THR A 293 -7.54 -7.14 -12.28
N ARG A 294 -6.72 -6.23 -11.75
CA ARG A 294 -7.07 -5.36 -10.63
C ARG A 294 -7.10 -3.90 -11.06
N ILE A 295 -7.73 -3.05 -10.26
CA ILE A 295 -7.70 -1.60 -10.41
C ILE A 295 -7.19 -1.02 -9.09
N HIS A 296 -6.40 0.03 -9.17
CA HIS A 296 -5.96 0.80 -8.00
C HIS A 296 -6.65 2.16 -7.98
N THR A 297 -6.95 2.72 -6.81
CA THR A 297 -7.65 4.02 -6.69
C THR A 297 -6.92 5.15 -7.41
N ARG A 298 -5.58 5.08 -7.45
CA ARG A 298 -4.70 6.01 -8.17
C ARG A 298 -5.10 6.19 -9.64
N SER A 299 -5.65 5.16 -10.27
CA SER A 299 -6.06 5.15 -11.68
C SER A 299 -7.25 6.08 -11.99
N PHE A 300 -7.94 6.54 -10.96
CA PHE A 300 -9.02 7.53 -11.06
C PHE A 300 -8.57 8.95 -10.66
N GLU A 301 -7.33 9.10 -10.17
CA GLU A 301 -6.76 10.38 -9.70
C GLU A 301 -5.81 11.03 -10.72
N ILE A 302 -5.43 10.30 -11.77
CA ILE A 302 -4.58 10.75 -12.89
C ILE A 302 -5.46 11.06 -14.10
#